data_AF-A0A1Q7MAW8-F1
#
_entry.id   AF-A0A1Q7MAW8-F1
#
_cell.length_a   1.000
_cell.length_b   1.000
_cell.length_c   1.000
_cell.angle_alpha   90.00
_cell.angle_beta   90.00
_cell.angle_gamma   90.00
#
_symmetry.space_group_name_H-M   'P 1'
#
loop_
_entity.id
_entity.type
_entity.pdbx_description
1 polymer ?
#
loop_
_entity_poly.entity_id
_entity_poly.type
_entity_poly.pdbx_seq_one_letter_code
_entity_poly.pdbx_strand_id
1 'polypeptide(L)'
;MVVDLDSLWDFDHPGPTEKRFRELLPAAVDSLDISYLAELLTQIARAEAMQRKFQEAGKTLDRVEISVCQVKPERLSRVSKRRSISLSC
;
A
#
# COMPACT_ATOMS: atom_id res chain seq x y z
N MET A 1 7.59 16.68 -0.06
CA MET A 1 7.67 16.48 1.40
C MET A 1 6.77 15.29 1.68
N VAL A 2 7.34 14.13 2.04
CA VAL A 2 6.54 12.90 2.24
C VAL A 2 5.88 13.03 3.60
N VAL A 3 4.54 13.09 3.62
CA VAL A 3 3.78 13.12 4.86
C VAL A 3 3.89 11.74 5.49
N ASP A 4 4.26 11.70 6.77
CA ASP A 4 4.35 10.46 7.52
C ASP A 4 2.92 9.98 7.85
N LEU A 5 2.44 9.00 7.08
CA LEU A 5 1.09 8.47 7.22
C LEU A 5 0.88 7.73 8.55
N ASP A 6 1.96 7.17 9.11
CA ASP A 6 1.94 6.45 10.39
C ASP A 6 1.64 7.41 11.55
N SER A 7 2.16 8.63 11.48
CA SER A 7 1.88 9.70 12.46
C SER A 7 0.43 10.19 12.46
N LEU A 8 -0.33 9.97 11.37
CA LEU A 8 -1.73 10.34 11.26
C LEU A 8 -2.68 9.24 11.76
N TRP A 9 -2.13 8.10 12.20
CA TRP A 9 -2.91 6.95 12.60
C TRP A 9 -3.50 7.10 14.01
N ASP A 10 -4.79 6.84 14.11
CA ASP A 10 -5.47 6.57 15.38
C ASP A 10 -5.81 5.08 15.46
N PHE A 11 -5.12 4.35 16.34
CA PHE A 11 -5.31 2.91 16.57
C PHE A 11 -6.56 2.61 17.39
N ASP A 12 -6.98 3.54 18.24
CA ASP A 12 -8.21 3.42 19.03
C ASP A 12 -9.44 3.65 18.15
N HIS A 13 -9.31 4.55 17.16
CA HIS A 13 -10.41 4.93 16.27
C HIS A 13 -10.01 4.78 14.78
N PRO A 14 -10.11 3.57 14.21
CA PRO A 14 -9.78 3.35 12.81
C PRO A 14 -10.73 4.05 11.81
N GLY A 15 -11.97 4.37 12.23
CA GLY A 15 -12.95 5.07 11.37
C GLY A 15 -12.55 6.52 11.02
N PRO A 16 -12.27 7.39 12.01
CA PRO A 16 -11.73 8.72 11.77
C PRO A 16 -10.43 8.72 10.94
N THR A 17 -9.54 7.76 11.19
CA THR A 17 -8.30 7.57 10.43
C THR A 17 -8.57 7.30 8.95
N GLU A 18 -9.48 6.37 8.63
CA GLU A 18 -9.92 6.10 7.25
C GLU A 18 -10.41 7.38 6.56
N LYS A 19 -11.25 8.16 7.24
CA LYS A 19 -11.82 9.39 6.69
C LYS A 19 -10.73 10.41 6.34
N ARG A 20 -9.76 10.63 7.23
CA ARG A 20 -8.64 11.55 6.98
C ARG A 20 -7.80 11.09 5.80
N PHE A 21 -7.51 9.80 5.66
CA PHE A 21 -6.78 9.29 4.50
C PHE A 21 -7.56 9.46 3.20
N ARG A 22 -8.89 9.33 3.22
CA ARG A 22 -9.71 9.60 2.05
C ARG A 22 -9.71 11.08 1.64
N GLU A 23 -9.57 12.00 2.59
CA GLU A 23 -9.43 13.43 2.30
C GLU A 23 -8.07 13.75 1.63
N LEU A 24 -7.05 12.92 1.86
CA LEU A 24 -5.73 13.06 1.23
C LEU A 24 -5.63 12.42 -0.16
N LEU A 25 -6.60 11.58 -0.56
CA LEU A 25 -6.60 10.89 -1.87
C LEU A 25 -6.48 11.85 -3.06
N PRO A 26 -7.27 12.95 -3.15
CA PRO A 26 -7.15 13.88 -4.29
C PRO A 26 -5.75 14.47 -4.41
N ALA A 27 -5.16 14.90 -3.29
CA ALA A 27 -3.81 15.44 -3.28
C ALA A 27 -2.74 14.41 -3.68
N ALA A 28 -2.92 13.14 -3.29
CA ALA A 28 -2.03 12.05 -3.71
C ALA A 28 -2.13 11.78 -5.22
N VAL A 29 -3.35 11.80 -5.78
CA VAL A 29 -3.56 11.65 -7.23
C VAL A 29 -2.97 12.83 -8.01
N ASP A 30 -3.17 14.06 -7.55
CA ASP A 30 -2.62 15.27 -8.16
C ASP A 30 -1.09 15.30 -8.14
N SER A 31 -0.48 14.72 -7.10
CA SER A 31 0.97 14.61 -6.99
C SER A 31 1.61 13.66 -8.00
N LEU A 32 0.82 12.80 -8.67
CA LEU A 32 1.27 11.76 -9.60
C LEU A 32 2.33 10.79 -9.01
N ASP A 33 2.50 10.76 -7.69
CA ASP A 33 3.40 9.84 -7.02
C ASP A 33 2.67 8.52 -6.76
N ILE A 34 2.88 7.56 -7.66
CA ILE A 34 2.24 6.25 -7.59
C ILE A 34 2.69 5.47 -6.33
N SER A 35 3.92 5.70 -5.84
CA SER A 35 4.40 5.04 -4.63
C SER A 35 3.64 5.55 -3.40
N TYR A 36 3.51 6.88 -3.31
CA TYR A 36 2.74 7.51 -2.24
C TYR A 36 1.25 7.16 -2.30
N LEU A 37 0.65 7.15 -3.50
CA LEU A 37 -0.74 6.75 -3.69
C LEU A 37 -0.98 5.28 -3.29
N ALA A 38 -0.08 4.37 -3.68
CA ALA A 38 -0.15 2.96 -3.32
C ALA A 38 -0.02 2.75 -1.80
N GLU A 39 0.87 3.51 -1.14
CA GLU A 39 1.01 3.48 0.31
C GLU A 39 -0.27 3.98 0.98
N LEU A 40 -0.79 5.15 0.60
CA LEU A 40 -2.01 5.72 1.15
C LEU A 40 -3.22 4.78 1.02
N LEU A 41 -3.40 4.17 -0.15
CA LEU A 41 -4.48 3.21 -0.39
C LEU A 41 -4.32 1.93 0.47
N THR A 42 -3.09 1.43 0.61
CA THR A 42 -2.81 0.28 1.49
C THR A 42 -3.15 0.60 2.93
N GLN A 43 -2.88 1.82 3.36
CA GLN A 43 -3.22 2.28 4.70
C GLN A 43 -4.74 2.40 4.91
N ILE A 44 -5.49 2.89 3.93
CA ILE A 44 -6.96 2.87 3.95
C ILE A 44 -7.48 1.42 4.10
N ALA A 45 -6.94 0.48 3.34
CA ALA A 45 -7.33 -0.92 3.43
C ALA A 45 -7.04 -1.53 4.82
N ARG A 46 -5.93 -1.16 5.46
CA ARG A 46 -5.60 -1.57 6.83
C ARG A 46 -6.63 -1.04 7.83
N ALA A 47 -7.02 0.24 7.71
CA ALA A 47 -8.05 0.84 8.55
C ALA A 47 -9.44 0.19 8.33
N GLU A 48 -9.79 -0.14 7.09
CA GLU A 48 -11.02 -0.87 6.74
C GLU A 48 -11.03 -2.29 7.32
N ALA A 49 -9.91 -3.01 7.25
CA ALA A 49 -9.76 -4.34 7.84
C ALA A 49 -9.94 -4.34 9.38
N MET A 50 -9.42 -3.33 10.08
CA MET A 50 -9.64 -3.16 11.53
C MET A 50 -11.11 -2.88 11.87
N GLN A 51 -11.85 -2.23 10.97
CA GLN A 51 -13.29 -2.02 11.07
C GLN A 51 -14.11 -3.24 10.63
N ARG A 52 -13.47 -4.38 10.32
CA ARG A 52 -14.09 -5.60 9.79
C ARG A 52 -14.76 -5.42 8.41
N LYS A 53 -14.38 -4.36 7.67
CA LYS A 53 -14.83 -4.07 6.30
C LYS A 53 -13.93 -4.74 5.27
N PHE A 54 -13.88 -6.07 5.29
CA PHE A 54 -12.93 -6.83 4.48
C PHE A 54 -13.20 -6.74 2.97
N GLN A 55 -14.47 -6.58 2.58
CA GLN A 55 -14.84 -6.47 1.16
C GLN A 55 -14.38 -5.13 0.58
N GLU A 56 -14.48 -4.05 1.36
CA GLU A 56 -14.03 -2.72 1.02
C GLU A 56 -12.50 -2.66 1.00
N ALA A 57 -11.85 -3.23 2.02
CA ALA A 57 -10.40 -3.38 2.05
C ALA A 57 -9.86 -4.12 0.82
N GLY A 58 -10.53 -5.21 0.41
CA GLY A 58 -10.20 -5.94 -0.82
C GLY A 58 -10.29 -5.05 -2.06
N LYS A 59 -11.41 -4.33 -2.25
CA LYS A 59 -11.58 -3.39 -3.38
C LYS A 59 -10.53 -2.28 -3.38
N THR A 60 -10.12 -1.81 -2.21
CA THR A 60 -9.08 -0.79 -2.07
C THR A 60 -7.72 -1.35 -2.48
N LEU A 61 -7.40 -2.59 -2.09
CA LEU A 61 -6.16 -3.28 -2.48
C LEU A 61 -6.12 -3.62 -3.97
N ASP A 62 -7.25 -3.99 -4.58
CA ASP A 62 -7.33 -4.21 -6.04
C ASP A 62 -6.92 -2.95 -6.82
N ARG A 63 -7.30 -1.76 -6.32
CA ARG A 63 -6.88 -0.48 -6.92
C ARG A 63 -5.38 -0.25 -6.78
N VAL A 64 -4.78 -0.66 -5.66
CA VAL A 64 -3.32 -0.61 -5.47
C VAL A 64 -2.64 -1.54 -6.46
N GLU A 65 -3.13 -2.78 -6.60
CA GLU A 65 -2.55 -3.75 -7.51
C GLU A 65 -2.55 -3.23 -8.95
N ILE A 66 -3.68 -2.67 -9.41
CA ILE A 66 -3.77 -2.03 -10.73
C ILE A 66 -2.75 -0.89 -10.84
N SER A 67 -2.71 0.01 -9.85
CA SER A 67 -1.81 1.17 -9.86
C SER A 67 -0.34 0.76 -9.88
N VAL A 68 0.05 -0.28 -9.14
CA VAL A 68 1.43 -0.78 -9.03
C VAL A 68 1.82 -1.66 -10.24
N CYS A 69 0.88 -2.40 -10.82
CA CYS A 69 1.11 -3.17 -12.04
C CYS A 69 1.39 -2.27 -13.25
N GLN A 70 0.86 -1.05 -13.28
CA GLN A 70 1.27 -0.05 -14.28
C GLN A 70 2.74 0.39 -14.14
N VAL A 71 3.41 0.05 -13.03
CA VAL A 71 4.75 0.58 -12.68
C VAL A 71 5.85 -0.46 -12.55
N LYS A 72 5.69 -1.74 -12.94
CA LYS A 72 6.74 -2.77 -12.69
C LYS A 72 7.39 -3.39 -13.94
N PRO A 73 8.70 -3.80 -13.88
CA PRO A 73 9.57 -3.89 -12.69
C PRO A 73 11.02 -3.37 -12.89
N GLU A 74 11.48 -2.41 -12.09
CA GLU A 74 12.94 -2.23 -11.88
C GLU A 74 13.28 -2.24 -10.39
N ARG A 75 13.35 -3.44 -9.80
CA ARG A 75 14.17 -3.72 -8.60
C ARG A 75 14.37 -5.20 -8.25
N LEU A 76 14.36 -6.11 -9.23
CA LEU A 76 14.83 -7.50 -9.02
C LEU A 76 16.30 -7.70 -9.42
N SER A 77 17.20 -6.82 -8.98
CA SER A 77 18.65 -7.00 -9.18
C SER A 77 19.49 -7.13 -7.90
N ARG A 78 18.88 -7.21 -6.69
CA ARG A 78 19.66 -7.37 -5.44
C ARG A 78 19.14 -8.41 -4.44
N VAL A 79 18.69 -9.57 -4.92
CA VAL A 79 18.77 -10.79 -4.09
C VAL A 79 19.45 -11.88 -4.89
N SER A 80 20.77 -11.74 -5.03
CA SER A 80 21.66 -12.86 -5.34
C SER A 80 22.46 -13.18 -4.09
N LYS A 81 22.02 -14.20 -3.33
CA LYS A 81 22.94 -15.02 -2.55
C LYS A 81 22.34 -16.42 -2.26
N ARG A 82 22.80 -17.36 -3.08
CA ARG A 82 23.18 -18.76 -2.76
C ARG A 82 22.13 -19.69 -2.12
N ARG A 83 21.68 -20.65 -2.93
CA ARG A 83 21.88 -22.08 -2.63
C ARG A 83 22.35 -22.81 -3.89
N SER A 84 23.66 -23.00 -3.98
CA SER A 84 24.26 -24.08 -4.77
C SER A 84 24.10 -25.40 -4.01
N ILE A 85 24.17 -26.50 -4.77
CA ILE A 85 24.33 -27.92 -4.38
C ILE A 85 22.99 -28.65 -4.26
N SER A 86 22.67 -29.70 -5.04
CA SER A 86 23.42 -30.41 -6.07
C SER A 86 22.46 -31.19 -6.97
N LEU A 87 22.97 -31.57 -8.13
CA LEU A 87 22.42 -32.48 -9.11
C LEU A 87 21.87 -33.80 -8.53
N SER A 88 20.90 -34.32 -9.28
CA SER A 88 20.60 -35.72 -9.54
C SER A 88 21.74 -36.72 -9.26
N CYS A 89 21.39 -37.77 -8.52
CA CYS A 89 21.60 -39.16 -8.90
C CYS A 89 20.27 -39.89 -8.71
#